data_AF-A0A9E5T5C7-F1
#
_entry.id   AF-A0A9E5T5C7-F1
#
_cell.length_a   1.000
_cell.length_b   1.000
_cell.length_c   1.000
_cell.angle_alpha   90.00
_cell.angle_beta   90.00
_cell.angle_gamma   90.00
#
_symmetry.space_group_name_H-M   'P 1'
#
loop_
_entity.id
_entity.type
_entity.pdbx_description
1 polymer ?
#
loop_
_entity_poly.entity_id
_entity_poly.type
_entity_poly.pdbx_seq_one_letter_code
_entity_poly.pdbx_strand_id
1 'polypeptide(L)'
;MTYEFREMLLRRITQHIKDQNWFAVSIDFVIVVVGVFIGIQVANWNDERVAAADEAKLMVRLTEEMQALEPELAQDAENYKATVKATGALLTALRAGAMPEDEQSFRWTIWRANHFEDIPSLSASYAELVA
;
A
#
# COMPACT_ATOMS: atom_id res chain seq x y z
N MET A 1 38.52 -52.07 57.74
CA MET A 1 38.76 -52.08 56.28
C MET A 1 37.44 -52.33 55.52
N THR A 2 36.38 -51.55 55.79
CA THR A 2 35.04 -51.75 55.20
C THR A 2 34.29 -50.45 54.88
N TYR A 3 34.84 -49.28 55.23
CA TYR A 3 34.19 -47.98 55.00
C TYR A 3 34.39 -47.42 53.58
N GLU A 4 35.52 -47.72 52.92
CA GLU A 4 35.81 -47.17 51.57
C GLU A 4 34.91 -47.73 50.45
N PHE A 5 34.37 -48.93 50.62
CA PHE A 5 33.58 -49.59 49.57
C PHE A 5 32.17 -48.99 49.42
N ARG A 6 31.59 -48.46 50.52
CA ARG A 6 30.25 -47.86 50.51
C ARG A 6 30.23 -46.47 49.88
N GLU A 7 31.29 -45.67 50.04
CA GLU A 7 31.39 -44.35 49.41
C GLU A 7 31.50 -44.42 47.88
N MET A 8 32.30 -45.34 47.34
CA MET A 8 32.54 -45.41 45.90
C MET A 8 31.33 -45.90 45.10
N LEU A 9 30.47 -46.74 45.69
CA LEU A 9 29.25 -47.24 45.03
C LEU A 9 28.16 -46.16 44.96
N LEU A 10 27.95 -45.42 46.07
CA LEU A 10 27.02 -44.29 46.09
C LEU A 10 27.47 -43.19 45.12
N ARG A 11 28.78 -42.88 45.07
CA ARG A 11 29.34 -41.87 44.16
C ARG A 11 29.11 -42.21 42.68
N ARG A 12 29.19 -43.48 42.27
CA ARG A 12 28.97 -43.89 40.86
C ARG A 12 27.50 -43.87 40.44
N ILE A 13 26.58 -44.19 41.34
CA ILE A 13 25.14 -44.19 41.05
C ILE A 13 24.61 -42.76 40.96
N THR A 14 25.05 -41.84 41.84
CA THR A 14 24.68 -40.42 41.75
C THR A 14 25.23 -39.75 40.48
N GLN A 15 26.39 -40.20 39.98
CA GLN A 15 26.96 -39.70 38.72
C GLN A 15 26.09 -40.09 37.51
N HIS A 16 25.63 -41.35 37.43
CA HIS A 16 24.83 -41.83 36.30
C HIS A 16 23.39 -41.31 36.27
N ILE A 17 22.79 -41.02 37.44
CA ILE A 17 21.42 -40.46 37.52
C ILE A 17 21.40 -39.00 37.07
N LYS A 18 22.48 -38.24 37.31
CA LYS A 18 22.58 -36.83 36.90
C LYS A 18 22.76 -36.68 35.39
N ASP A 19 23.61 -37.50 34.79
CA ASP A 19 23.96 -37.38 33.37
C ASP A 19 22.84 -37.91 32.45
N GLN A 20 22.15 -39.01 32.81
CA GLN A 20 21.07 -39.56 31.97
C GLN A 20 19.77 -38.75 32.04
N ASN A 21 19.39 -38.22 33.22
CA ASN A 21 18.19 -37.38 33.31
C ASN A 21 18.41 -35.99 32.70
N TRP A 22 19.65 -35.47 32.69
CA TRP A 22 19.94 -34.19 32.06
C TRP A 22 19.69 -34.21 30.54
N PHE A 23 19.87 -35.36 29.88
CA PHE A 23 19.55 -35.52 28.46
C PHE A 23 18.04 -35.36 28.20
N ALA A 24 17.19 -35.95 29.05
CA ALA A 24 15.74 -35.80 28.95
C ALA A 24 15.31 -34.33 29.14
N VAL A 25 15.86 -33.66 30.15
CA VAL A 25 15.59 -32.22 30.39
C VAL A 25 16.06 -31.35 29.21
N SER A 26 17.18 -31.72 28.58
CA SER A 26 17.70 -31.00 27.40
C SER A 26 16.78 -31.16 26.19
N ILE A 27 16.22 -32.36 25.97
CA ILE A 27 15.24 -32.60 24.91
C ILE A 27 13.96 -31.82 25.17
N ASP A 28 13.43 -31.85 26.40
CA ASP A 28 12.23 -31.09 26.75
C ASP A 28 12.42 -29.59 26.52
N PHE A 29 13.59 -29.06 26.89
CA PHE A 29 13.93 -27.66 26.63
C PHE A 29 13.99 -27.34 25.13
N VAL A 30 14.63 -28.19 24.32
CA VAL A 30 14.70 -28.01 22.86
C VAL A 30 13.30 -28.05 22.24
N ILE A 31 12.43 -28.97 22.66
CA ILE A 31 11.05 -29.06 22.16
C ILE A 31 10.27 -27.78 22.48
N VAL A 32 10.40 -27.25 23.69
CA VAL A 32 9.73 -25.98 24.07
C VAL A 32 10.25 -24.82 23.23
N VAL A 33 11.57 -24.69 23.06
CA VAL A 33 12.18 -23.61 22.25
C VAL A 33 11.75 -23.72 20.79
N VAL A 34 11.76 -24.93 20.22
CA VAL A 34 11.29 -25.18 18.85
C VAL A 34 9.80 -24.89 18.72
N GLY A 35 9.00 -25.26 19.73
CA GLY A 35 7.57 -24.97 19.76
C GLY A 35 7.28 -23.46 19.74
N VAL A 36 7.97 -22.68 20.57
CA VAL A 36 7.87 -21.21 20.57
C VAL A 36 8.33 -20.63 19.24
N PHE A 37 9.46 -21.11 18.71
CA PHE A 37 9.99 -20.65 17.43
C PHE A 37 9.01 -20.89 16.28
N ILE A 38 8.44 -22.10 16.18
CA ILE A 38 7.42 -22.41 15.17
C ILE A 38 6.16 -21.55 15.36
N GLY A 39 5.73 -21.33 16.61
CA GLY A 39 4.58 -20.48 16.91
C GLY A 39 4.75 -19.05 16.37
N ILE A 40 5.93 -18.46 16.57
CA ILE A 40 6.27 -17.13 16.04
C ILE A 40 6.35 -17.16 14.51
N GLN A 41 6.99 -18.17 13.92
CA GLN A 41 7.11 -18.29 12.47
C GLN A 41 5.75 -18.40 11.77
N VAL A 42 4.81 -19.17 12.32
CA VAL A 42 3.45 -19.29 11.76
C VAL A 42 2.67 -17.98 11.91
N ALA A 43 2.80 -17.29 13.04
CA ALA A 43 2.18 -15.97 13.23
C ALA A 43 2.72 -14.97 12.19
N ASN A 44 4.04 -14.89 12.02
CA ASN A 44 4.67 -14.01 11.04
C ASN A 44 4.24 -14.33 9.60
N TRP A 45 4.16 -15.61 9.23
CA TRP A 45 3.72 -16.00 7.88
C TRP A 45 2.26 -15.63 7.62
N ASN A 46 1.40 -15.72 8.63
CA ASN A 46 0.03 -15.26 8.51
C ASN A 46 -0.04 -13.74 8.28
N ASP A 47 0.75 -12.96 9.03
CA ASP A 47 0.78 -11.51 8.92
C ASP A 47 1.33 -11.06 7.55
N GLU A 48 2.41 -11.68 7.06
CA GLU A 48 2.95 -11.44 5.72
C GLU A 48 1.92 -11.75 4.63
N ARG A 49 1.20 -12.86 4.76
CA ARG A 49 0.14 -13.24 3.81
C ARG A 49 -1.00 -12.23 3.79
N VAL A 50 -1.41 -11.73 4.96
CA VAL A 50 -2.47 -10.72 5.06
C VAL A 50 -2.00 -9.40 4.44
N ALA A 51 -0.79 -8.94 4.78
CA ALA A 51 -0.21 -7.73 4.23
C ALA A 51 -0.11 -7.79 2.70
N ALA A 52 0.35 -8.92 2.13
CA ALA A 52 0.40 -9.11 0.69
C ALA A 52 -0.99 -9.10 0.01
N ALA A 53 -2.02 -9.62 0.69
CA ALA A 53 -3.39 -9.60 0.18
C ALA A 53 -3.97 -8.18 0.19
N ASP A 54 -3.71 -7.40 1.24
CA ASP A 54 -4.13 -6.01 1.36
C ASP A 54 -3.44 -5.12 0.33
N GLU A 55 -2.13 -5.31 0.11
CA GLU A 55 -1.38 -4.63 -0.96
C GLU A 55 -1.97 -4.92 -2.34
N ALA A 56 -2.23 -6.19 -2.65
CA ALA A 56 -2.83 -6.58 -3.93
C ALA A 56 -4.20 -5.92 -4.14
N LYS A 57 -5.03 -5.83 -3.08
CA LYS A 57 -6.33 -5.16 -3.14
C LYS A 57 -6.19 -3.66 -3.39
N LEU A 58 -5.25 -3.00 -2.74
CA LEU A 58 -4.95 -1.59 -2.96
C LEU A 58 -4.50 -1.33 -4.41
N MET A 59 -3.64 -2.19 -4.96
CA MET A 59 -3.17 -2.07 -6.34
C MET A 59 -4.30 -2.24 -7.36
N VAL A 60 -5.22 -3.17 -7.15
CA VAL A 60 -6.41 -3.34 -8.01
C VAL A 60 -7.26 -2.08 -7.98
N ARG A 61 -7.60 -1.59 -6.78
CA ARG A 61 -8.42 -0.38 -6.62
C ARG A 61 -7.76 0.86 -7.26
N LEU A 62 -6.47 1.04 -7.05
CA LEU A 62 -5.72 2.15 -7.65
C LEU A 62 -5.74 2.05 -9.18
N THR A 63 -5.58 0.84 -9.72
CA THR A 63 -5.64 0.61 -11.16
C THR A 63 -7.01 0.97 -11.74
N GLU A 64 -8.09 0.53 -11.09
CA GLU A 64 -9.47 0.87 -11.50
C GLU A 64 -9.73 2.37 -11.45
N GLU A 65 -9.28 3.05 -10.39
CA GLU A 65 -9.41 4.50 -10.25
C GLU A 65 -8.61 5.25 -11.34
N MET A 66 -7.39 4.82 -11.66
CA MET A 66 -6.60 5.44 -12.74
C MET A 66 -7.21 5.19 -14.12
N GLN A 67 -7.77 4.00 -14.36
CA GLN A 67 -8.46 3.67 -15.62
C GLN A 67 -9.73 4.50 -15.82
N ALA A 68 -10.43 4.85 -14.73
CA ALA A 68 -11.58 5.74 -14.79
C ALA A 68 -11.17 7.20 -15.03
N LEU A 69 -10.06 7.64 -14.40
CA LEU A 69 -9.55 9.01 -14.51
C LEU A 69 -8.91 9.33 -15.86
N GLU A 70 -8.20 8.37 -16.48
CA GLU A 70 -7.50 8.58 -17.75
C GLU A 70 -8.39 9.18 -18.87
N PRO A 71 -9.58 8.61 -19.19
CA PRO A 71 -10.43 9.17 -20.24
C PRO A 71 -11.05 10.52 -19.86
N GLU A 72 -11.33 10.76 -18.58
CA GLU A 72 -11.83 12.04 -18.08
C GLU A 72 -10.79 13.14 -18.29
N LEU A 73 -9.55 12.89 -17.86
CA LEU A 73 -8.44 13.81 -18.08
C LEU A 73 -8.14 14.06 -19.56
N ALA A 74 -8.27 13.02 -20.40
CA ALA A 74 -8.10 13.15 -21.84
C ALA A 74 -9.18 14.06 -22.46
N GLN A 75 -10.43 13.91 -22.00
CA GLN A 75 -11.55 14.74 -22.45
C GLN A 75 -11.38 16.20 -21.99
N ASP A 76 -11.01 16.41 -20.72
CA ASP A 76 -10.74 17.73 -20.17
C ASP A 76 -9.62 18.44 -20.92
N ALA A 77 -8.54 17.72 -21.26
CA ALA A 77 -7.44 18.28 -22.03
C ALA A 77 -7.90 18.77 -23.42
N GLU A 78 -8.81 18.05 -24.08
CA GLU A 78 -9.41 18.49 -25.34
C GLU A 78 -10.34 19.70 -25.15
N ASN A 79 -11.11 19.72 -24.06
CA ASN A 79 -11.96 20.85 -23.72
C ASN A 79 -11.13 22.12 -23.46
N TYR A 80 -10.03 22.00 -22.71
CA TYR A 80 -9.09 23.09 -22.49
C TYR A 80 -8.45 23.60 -23.78
N LYS A 81 -8.04 22.70 -24.69
CA LYS A 81 -7.54 23.11 -26.03
C LYS A 81 -8.59 23.90 -26.80
N ALA A 82 -9.86 23.48 -26.77
CA ALA A 82 -10.96 24.18 -27.41
C ALA A 82 -11.18 25.57 -26.80
N THR A 83 -11.13 25.68 -25.46
CA THR A 83 -11.25 26.95 -24.72
C THR A 83 -10.10 27.92 -25.05
N VAL A 84 -8.86 27.43 -25.09
CA VAL A 84 -7.69 28.24 -25.48
C VAL A 84 -7.84 28.74 -26.93
N LYS A 85 -8.27 27.88 -27.85
CA LYS A 85 -8.51 28.26 -29.25
C LYS A 85 -9.61 29.31 -29.39
N ALA A 86 -10.72 29.13 -28.68
CA ALA A 86 -11.83 30.09 -28.68
C ALA A 86 -11.40 31.46 -28.12
N THR A 87 -10.63 31.46 -27.02
CA THR A 87 -10.07 32.66 -26.41
C THR A 87 -9.13 33.39 -27.37
N GLY A 88 -8.24 32.66 -28.05
CA GLY A 88 -7.33 33.22 -29.04
C GLY A 88 -8.07 33.84 -30.25
N ALA A 89 -9.13 33.18 -30.72
CA ALA A 89 -9.97 33.72 -31.80
C ALA A 89 -10.68 35.01 -31.37
N LEU A 90 -11.25 35.05 -30.16
CA LEU A 90 -11.87 36.26 -29.61
C LEU A 90 -10.86 37.40 -29.48
N LEU A 91 -9.68 37.15 -28.91
CA LEU A 91 -8.63 38.16 -28.77
C LEU A 91 -8.19 38.72 -30.12
N THR A 92 -8.11 37.86 -31.15
CA THR A 92 -7.78 38.27 -32.52
C THR A 92 -8.87 39.18 -33.10
N ALA A 93 -10.14 38.81 -32.94
CA ALA A 93 -11.27 39.62 -33.39
C ALA A 93 -11.34 40.99 -32.69
N LEU A 94 -11.13 41.02 -31.36
CA LEU A 94 -11.06 42.25 -30.57
C LEU A 94 -9.93 43.17 -31.05
N ARG A 95 -8.73 42.62 -31.31
CA ARG A 95 -7.59 43.39 -31.82
C ARG A 95 -7.82 43.94 -33.23
N ALA A 96 -8.57 43.22 -34.06
CA ALA A 96 -8.93 43.65 -35.40
C ALA A 96 -10.07 44.68 -35.43
N GLY A 97 -10.71 44.98 -34.27
CA GLY A 97 -11.93 45.80 -34.22
C GLY A 97 -13.14 45.13 -34.87
N ALA A 98 -13.06 43.83 -35.18
CA ALA A 98 -14.06 43.04 -35.90
C ALA A 98 -14.93 42.24 -34.91
N MET A 99 -15.52 42.94 -33.95
CA MET A 99 -16.42 42.32 -32.98
C MET A 99 -17.70 41.86 -33.70
N PRO A 100 -18.21 40.65 -33.42
CA PRO A 100 -19.48 40.23 -33.99
C PRO A 100 -20.58 41.21 -33.56
N GLU A 101 -21.35 41.73 -34.52
CA GLU A 101 -22.46 42.66 -34.23
C GLU A 101 -23.62 41.97 -33.49
N ASP A 102 -23.69 40.64 -33.56
CA ASP A 102 -24.72 39.82 -32.92
C ASP A 102 -24.39 39.53 -31.43
N GLU A 103 -25.26 40.00 -30.54
CA GLU A 103 -25.15 39.83 -29.09
C GLU A 103 -25.14 38.34 -28.68
N GLN A 104 -25.88 37.47 -29.38
CA GLN A 104 -25.88 36.04 -29.08
C GLN A 104 -24.54 35.38 -29.40
N SER A 105 -23.98 35.64 -30.58
CA SER A 105 -22.65 35.16 -30.97
C SER A 105 -21.56 35.66 -30.04
N PHE A 106 -21.67 36.90 -29.58
CA PHE A 106 -20.74 37.47 -28.62
C PHE A 106 -20.82 36.76 -27.25
N ARG A 107 -22.04 36.59 -26.71
CA ARG A 107 -22.26 35.90 -25.43
C ARG A 107 -21.83 34.44 -25.46
N TRP A 108 -22.08 33.73 -26.56
CA TRP A 108 -21.63 32.36 -26.77
C TRP A 108 -20.10 32.25 -26.77
N THR A 109 -19.43 33.23 -27.40
CA THR A 109 -17.97 33.28 -27.46
C THR A 109 -17.35 33.54 -26.09
N ILE A 110 -17.94 34.43 -25.27
CA ILE A 110 -17.49 34.68 -23.90
C ILE A 110 -17.73 33.47 -23.00
N TRP A 111 -18.93 32.88 -23.04
CA TRP A 111 -19.28 31.74 -22.20
C TRP A 111 -18.31 30.57 -22.39
N ARG A 112 -18.01 30.23 -23.64
CA ARG A 112 -17.06 29.16 -23.99
C ARG A 112 -15.60 29.49 -23.64
N ALA A 113 -15.21 30.77 -23.64
CA ALA A 113 -13.88 31.18 -23.23
C ALA A 113 -13.65 31.06 -21.71
N ASN A 114 -14.74 31.00 -20.93
CA ASN A 114 -14.69 31.07 -19.47
C ASN A 114 -15.23 29.80 -18.77
N HIS A 115 -15.55 28.75 -19.52
CA HIS A 115 -15.97 27.48 -18.94
C HIS A 115 -14.73 26.64 -18.61
N PHE A 116 -14.43 26.52 -17.32
CA PHE A 116 -13.47 25.55 -16.76
C PHE A 116 -14.31 24.43 -16.15
N GLU A 117 -14.18 23.20 -16.65
CA GLU A 117 -14.74 22.01 -15.98
C GLU A 117 -13.89 21.72 -14.73
N ASP A 118 -14.57 21.35 -13.64
CA ASP A 118 -13.97 21.08 -12.34
C ASP A 118 -12.81 20.08 -12.43
N ILE A 119 -11.73 20.33 -11.69
CA ILE A 119 -10.61 19.38 -11.59
C ILE A 119 -11.16 18.11 -10.92
N PRO A 120 -11.02 16.91 -11.52
CA PRO A 120 -11.50 15.69 -10.91
C PRO A 120 -10.90 15.52 -9.51
N SER A 121 -11.76 15.17 -8.55
CA SER A 121 -11.38 15.01 -7.14
C SER A 121 -10.23 14.01 -7.00
N LEU A 122 -9.22 14.35 -6.18
CA LEU A 122 -8.11 13.44 -5.87
C LEU A 122 -8.63 12.04 -5.50
N SER A 123 -8.04 11.00 -6.09
CA SER A 123 -8.30 9.61 -5.72
C SER A 123 -8.10 9.42 -4.21
N ALA A 124 -9.10 8.86 -3.53
CA ALA A 124 -9.03 8.57 -2.10
C ALA A 124 -7.90 7.57 -1.78
N SER A 125 -7.64 6.63 -2.69
CA SER A 125 -6.55 5.64 -2.55
C SER A 125 -5.17 6.28 -2.72
N TYR A 126 -5.05 7.24 -3.64
CA TYR A 126 -3.84 8.06 -3.79
C TYR A 126 -3.57 8.89 -2.54
N ALA A 127 -4.61 9.52 -1.97
CA ALA A 127 -4.49 10.28 -0.73
C ALA A 127 -4.02 9.42 0.45
N GLU A 128 -4.50 8.16 0.54
CA GLU A 128 -4.08 7.20 1.58
C GLU A 128 -2.60 6.78 1.43
N LEU A 129 -2.08 6.71 0.21
CA LEU A 129 -0.67 6.34 -0.07
C LEU A 129 0.34 7.48 0.12
N VAL A 130 -0.12 8.73 0.04
CA VAL A 130 0.75 9.93 0.03
C VAL A 130 0.67 10.72 1.35
N ALA A 131 -0.27 10.39 2.24
CA ALA A 131 -0.39 10.97 3.58
C ALA A 131 0.70 10.46 4.55
#